data_AF-A0A1I7IZ78-F1
#
_entry.id   AF-A0A1I7IZ78-F1
#
_cell.length_a   1.000
_cell.length_b   1.000
_cell.length_c   1.000
_cell.angle_alpha   90.00
_cell.angle_beta   90.00
_cell.angle_gamma   90.00
#
_symmetry.space_group_name_H-M   'P 1'
#
loop_
_entity.id
_entity.type
_entity.pdbx_description
1 polymer ?
#
loop_
_entity_poly.entity_id
_entity_poly.type
_entity_poly.pdbx_seq_one_letter_code
_entity_poly.pdbx_strand_id
1 'polypeptide(L)'
;MVLSEFQLTVLRKSSETRGYGGHTAISCRRHLERAWEIKDDMPEVAVFLAITAEEEAATSLFHALKKRNYDNANRIKLRDHRFKAGVYPFLKLLGETLIPLKESLSLQLYFDSEFQPSGEEIFRVKMPMFVKGEREYCLIPEPPLHIFSKDAAGENKDYLKEVRGVATEKGIESIYLYIKGLANERNKVLYASDSGIPNVVDATPALQRHTNAAMLNLTIYLLIEPHKRQNLPQEALNAFIKVLDRIEEKC
;
A
#
# COMPACT_ATOMS: atom_id res chain seq x y z
N MET A 1 -19.97 5.64 -0.20
CA MET A 1 -18.71 5.04 0.28
C MET A 1 -18.82 4.79 1.78
N VAL A 2 -18.65 3.56 2.26
CA VAL A 2 -18.67 3.25 3.70
C VAL A 2 -17.23 3.02 4.16
N LEU A 3 -16.65 4.03 4.83
CA LEU A 3 -15.32 3.95 5.45
C LEU A 3 -15.46 4.04 6.97
N SER A 4 -14.55 3.38 7.69
CA SER A 4 -14.42 3.60 9.14
C SER A 4 -13.85 4.99 9.44
N GLU A 5 -14.05 5.49 10.65
CA GLU A 5 -13.43 6.76 11.08
C GLU A 5 -11.90 6.75 10.95
N PHE A 6 -11.29 5.59 11.20
CA PHE A 6 -9.86 5.40 11.00
C PHE A 6 -9.44 5.59 9.54
N GLN A 7 -10.18 4.99 8.60
CA GLN A 7 -9.91 5.15 7.17
C GLN A 7 -10.12 6.59 6.69
N LEU A 8 -11.17 7.27 7.19
CA LEU A 8 -11.39 8.69 6.94
C LEU A 8 -10.23 9.54 7.45
N THR A 9 -9.70 9.20 8.63
CA THR A 9 -8.54 9.89 9.21
C THR A 9 -7.28 9.67 8.39
N VAL A 10 -7.02 8.44 7.90
CA VAL A 10 -5.90 8.15 6.99
C VAL A 10 -6.00 8.97 5.69
N LEU A 11 -7.19 9.03 5.08
CA LEU A 11 -7.41 9.84 3.87
C LEU A 11 -7.17 11.32 4.11
N ARG A 12 -7.70 11.85 5.21
CA ARG A 12 -7.51 13.25 5.60
C ARG A 12 -6.04 13.57 5.84
N LYS A 13 -5.37 12.80 6.70
CA LYS A 13 -3.98 13.03 7.09
C LYS A 13 -3.00 12.89 5.93
N SER A 14 -3.21 11.90 5.06
CA SER A 14 -2.40 11.77 3.84
C SER A 14 -2.58 12.97 2.90
N SER A 15 -3.79 13.52 2.79
CA SER A 15 -4.09 14.72 1.99
C SER A 15 -3.50 16.01 2.58
N GLU A 16 -3.26 16.06 3.90
CA GLU A 16 -2.65 17.21 4.59
C GLU A 16 -1.11 17.26 4.43
N THR A 17 -0.48 16.16 3.99
CA THR A 17 0.97 16.13 3.77
C THR A 17 1.41 17.09 2.66
N ARG A 18 2.61 17.66 2.77
CA ARG A 18 3.10 18.67 1.80
C ARG A 18 3.78 18.05 0.59
N GLY A 19 3.68 18.73 -0.56
CA GLY A 19 4.36 18.38 -1.80
C GLY A 19 3.64 17.32 -2.62
N TYR A 20 4.35 16.72 -3.60
CA TYR A 20 3.75 15.78 -4.57
C TYR A 20 3.08 14.56 -3.92
N GLY A 21 3.61 14.05 -2.80
CA GLY A 21 2.98 12.97 -2.05
C GLY A 21 1.56 13.33 -1.57
N GLY A 22 1.38 14.54 -1.03
CA GLY A 22 0.06 15.03 -0.62
C GLY A 22 -0.87 15.32 -1.79
N HIS A 23 -0.37 15.91 -2.89
CA HIS A 23 -1.20 16.16 -4.08
C HIS A 23 -1.78 14.88 -4.67
N THR A 24 -0.98 13.81 -4.72
CA THR A 24 -1.43 12.50 -5.20
C THR A 24 -2.41 11.84 -4.21
N ALA A 25 -2.22 12.02 -2.89
CA ALA A 25 -3.20 11.58 -1.89
C ALA A 25 -4.55 12.32 -2.01
N ILE A 26 -4.53 13.64 -2.29
CA ILE A 26 -5.74 14.42 -2.60
C ILE A 26 -6.42 13.87 -3.85
N SER A 27 -5.65 13.58 -4.90
CA SER A 27 -6.16 13.01 -6.15
C SER A 27 -6.81 11.64 -5.90
N CYS A 28 -6.15 10.76 -5.15
CA CYS A 28 -6.69 9.47 -4.70
C CYS A 28 -8.05 9.65 -4.02
N ARG A 29 -8.14 10.54 -3.02
CA ARG A 29 -9.38 10.80 -2.29
C ARG A 29 -10.51 11.22 -3.24
N ARG A 30 -10.26 12.19 -4.11
CA ARG A 30 -11.26 12.69 -5.07
C ARG A 30 -11.74 11.59 -6.02
N HIS A 31 -10.83 10.73 -6.49
CA HIS A 31 -11.18 9.61 -7.36
C HIS A 31 -12.01 8.55 -6.62
N LEU A 32 -11.70 8.21 -5.36
CA LEU A 32 -12.54 7.30 -4.57
C LEU A 32 -13.94 7.87 -4.33
N GLU A 33 -14.04 9.12 -3.86
CA GLU A 33 -15.33 9.77 -3.63
C GLU A 33 -16.18 9.72 -4.90
N ARG A 34 -15.61 10.11 -6.04
CA ARG A 34 -16.31 10.11 -7.33
C ARG A 34 -16.66 8.72 -7.83
N ALA A 35 -15.78 7.73 -7.66
CA ALA A 35 -16.04 6.34 -8.02
C ALA A 35 -17.31 5.83 -7.32
N TRP A 36 -17.41 6.07 -6.01
CA TRP A 36 -18.56 5.62 -5.22
C TRP A 36 -19.84 6.40 -5.51
N GLU A 37 -19.74 7.67 -5.90
CA GLU A 37 -20.89 8.50 -6.30
C GLU A 37 -21.56 7.99 -7.58
N ILE A 38 -20.76 7.61 -8.60
CA ILE A 38 -21.29 7.26 -9.92
C ILE A 38 -21.45 5.75 -10.15
N LYS A 39 -21.28 4.93 -9.10
CA LYS A 39 -21.17 3.47 -9.21
C LYS A 39 -22.37 2.79 -9.86
N ASP A 40 -23.57 3.35 -9.68
CA ASP A 40 -24.83 2.80 -10.18
C ASP A 40 -25.18 3.36 -11.57
N ASP A 41 -24.71 4.58 -11.89
CA ASP A 41 -25.00 5.26 -13.16
C ASP A 41 -23.99 4.92 -14.26
N MET A 42 -22.71 4.78 -13.90
CA MET A 42 -21.60 4.49 -14.82
C MET A 42 -20.60 3.52 -14.17
N PRO A 43 -20.97 2.24 -14.00
CA PRO A 43 -20.20 1.28 -13.21
C PRO A 43 -18.78 1.03 -13.76
N GLU A 44 -18.56 1.02 -15.07
CA GLU A 44 -17.23 0.89 -15.69
C GLU A 44 -16.34 2.09 -15.33
N VAL A 45 -16.90 3.31 -15.41
CA VAL A 45 -16.18 4.54 -15.08
C VAL A 45 -15.89 4.60 -13.58
N ALA A 46 -16.82 4.14 -12.75
CA ALA A 46 -16.59 4.02 -11.32
C ALA A 46 -15.42 3.09 -11.00
N VAL A 47 -15.36 1.91 -11.63
CA VAL A 47 -14.23 0.98 -11.46
C VAL A 47 -12.92 1.62 -11.95
N PHE A 48 -12.94 2.30 -13.10
CA PHE A 48 -11.77 2.99 -13.61
C PHE A 48 -11.25 4.09 -12.66
N LEU A 49 -12.15 4.87 -12.05
CA LEU A 49 -11.79 5.87 -11.04
C LEU A 49 -11.21 5.21 -9.79
N ALA A 50 -11.76 4.06 -9.36
CA ALA A 50 -11.23 3.32 -8.22
C ALA A 50 -9.81 2.79 -8.48
N ILE A 51 -9.55 2.24 -9.68
CA ILE A 51 -8.19 1.85 -10.12
C ILE A 51 -7.25 3.06 -10.10
N THR A 52 -7.71 4.19 -10.66
CA THR A 52 -6.91 5.43 -10.69
C THR A 52 -6.60 5.92 -9.27
N ALA A 53 -7.54 5.79 -8.33
CA ALA A 53 -7.30 6.17 -6.94
C ALA A 53 -6.20 5.33 -6.28
N GLU A 54 -6.21 4.00 -6.49
CA GLU A 54 -5.14 3.12 -6.01
C GLU A 54 -3.79 3.49 -6.60
N GLU A 55 -3.75 3.81 -7.90
CA GLU A 55 -2.54 4.25 -8.59
C GLU A 55 -1.99 5.56 -8.00
N GLU A 56 -2.85 6.52 -7.69
CA GLU A 56 -2.47 7.77 -7.04
C GLU A 56 -1.96 7.53 -5.60
N ALA A 57 -2.61 6.65 -4.83
CA ALA A 57 -2.11 6.25 -3.50
C ALA A 57 -0.73 5.55 -3.57
N ALA A 58 -0.53 4.66 -4.54
CA ALA A 58 0.78 4.05 -4.80
C ALA A 58 1.83 5.11 -5.19
N THR A 59 1.42 6.15 -5.93
CA THR A 59 2.28 7.26 -6.32
C THR A 59 2.70 8.09 -5.10
N SER A 60 1.81 8.33 -4.13
CA SER A 60 2.15 8.97 -2.85
C SER A 60 3.24 8.18 -2.10
N LEU A 61 3.05 6.86 -1.98
CA LEU A 61 4.03 5.96 -1.37
C LEU A 61 5.40 6.02 -2.08
N PHE A 62 5.42 5.96 -3.41
CA PHE A 62 6.66 6.08 -4.17
C PHE A 62 7.36 7.42 -3.97
N HIS A 63 6.61 8.53 -3.87
CA HIS A 63 7.19 9.82 -3.55
C HIS A 63 7.81 9.85 -2.15
N ALA A 64 7.19 9.24 -1.14
CA ALA A 64 7.80 9.12 0.19
C ALA A 64 9.12 8.34 0.13
N LEU A 65 9.16 7.20 -0.59
CA LEU A 65 10.38 6.40 -0.75
C LEU A 65 11.49 7.20 -1.44
N LYS A 66 11.19 7.94 -2.51
CA LYS A 66 12.17 8.81 -3.18
C LYS A 66 12.63 9.97 -2.28
N LYS A 67 11.70 10.67 -1.64
CA LYS A 67 11.98 11.82 -0.75
C LYS A 67 12.90 11.42 0.41
N ARG A 68 12.75 10.21 0.94
CA ARG A 68 13.55 9.67 2.05
C ARG A 68 14.82 8.94 1.60
N ASN A 69 15.20 9.04 0.32
CA ASN A 69 16.42 8.49 -0.26
C ASN A 69 16.61 6.99 0.07
N TYR A 70 15.55 6.21 -0.09
CA TYR A 70 15.67 4.75 -0.07
C TYR A 70 16.49 4.27 -1.28
N ASP A 71 17.35 3.26 -1.08
CA ASP A 71 18.13 2.70 -2.17
C ASP A 71 17.18 2.11 -3.21
N ASN A 72 17.57 2.23 -4.48
CA ASN A 72 16.77 1.82 -5.63
C ASN A 72 15.45 2.60 -5.83
N ALA A 73 15.06 3.54 -4.96
CA ALA A 73 13.81 4.31 -5.14
C ALA A 73 13.78 5.07 -6.46
N ASN A 74 14.93 5.55 -6.96
CA ASN A 74 15.02 6.23 -8.26
C ASN A 74 14.70 5.32 -9.46
N ARG A 75 14.76 4.00 -9.30
CA ARG A 75 14.40 3.03 -10.34
C ARG A 75 12.88 2.90 -10.52
N ILE A 76 12.09 3.42 -9.58
CA ILE A 76 10.63 3.45 -9.69
C ILE A 76 10.22 4.39 -10.83
N LYS A 77 9.55 3.81 -11.84
CA LYS A 77 8.93 4.53 -12.95
C LYS A 77 7.55 5.03 -12.54
N LEU A 78 7.47 6.25 -12.01
CA LEU A 78 6.25 6.85 -11.45
C LEU A 78 5.07 6.95 -12.44
N ARG A 79 5.33 6.91 -13.75
CA ARG A 79 4.30 6.96 -14.79
C ARG A 79 3.93 5.59 -15.35
N ASP A 80 4.60 4.53 -14.90
CA ASP A 80 4.34 3.18 -15.36
C ASP A 80 3.25 2.54 -14.50
N HIS A 81 2.09 2.29 -15.12
CA HIS A 81 0.94 1.66 -14.45
C HIS A 81 1.28 0.30 -13.87
N ARG A 82 2.25 -0.45 -14.44
CA ARG A 82 2.66 -1.77 -13.93
C ARG A 82 3.33 -1.65 -12.57
N PHE A 83 4.14 -0.60 -12.37
CA PHE A 83 4.74 -0.31 -11.07
C PHE A 83 3.65 0.00 -10.05
N LYS A 84 2.67 0.84 -10.39
CA LYS A 84 1.60 1.24 -9.47
C LYS A 84 0.65 0.07 -9.13
N ALA A 85 0.16 -0.63 -10.14
CA ALA A 85 -0.75 -1.77 -9.99
C ALA A 85 -0.10 -2.96 -9.25
N GLY A 86 1.23 -3.08 -9.30
CA GLY A 86 1.97 -4.13 -8.60
C GLY A 86 2.10 -3.93 -7.09
N VAL A 87 1.88 -2.71 -6.58
CA VAL A 87 2.11 -2.37 -5.16
C VAL A 87 1.21 -3.19 -4.25
N TYR A 88 -0.10 -3.12 -4.41
CA TYR A 88 -1.04 -3.80 -3.51
C TYR A 88 -0.88 -5.34 -3.53
N PRO A 89 -0.79 -6.01 -4.68
CA PRO A 89 -0.48 -7.44 -4.77
C PRO A 89 0.80 -7.83 -4.03
N PHE A 90 1.87 -7.07 -4.24
CA PHE A 90 3.15 -7.31 -3.59
C PHE A 90 3.04 -7.15 -2.06
N LEU A 91 2.41 -6.07 -1.59
CA LEU A 91 2.21 -5.82 -0.16
C LEU A 91 1.32 -6.88 0.49
N LYS A 92 0.31 -7.40 -0.22
CA LYS A 92 -0.51 -8.51 0.26
C LYS A 92 0.33 -9.77 0.46
N LEU A 93 1.17 -10.14 -0.50
CA LEU A 93 2.07 -11.29 -0.34
C LEU A 93 3.10 -11.05 0.77
N LEU A 94 3.70 -9.87 0.81
CA LEU A 94 4.65 -9.48 1.86
C LEU A 94 4.01 -9.58 3.26
N GLY A 95 2.79 -9.10 3.42
CA GLY A 95 2.06 -9.15 4.69
C GLY A 95 1.86 -10.57 5.22
N GLU A 96 1.69 -11.56 4.35
CA GLU A 96 1.60 -12.98 4.75
C GLU A 96 2.94 -13.50 5.30
N THR A 97 4.07 -13.03 4.75
CA THR A 97 5.41 -13.38 5.27
C THR A 97 5.68 -12.81 6.67
N LEU A 98 4.85 -11.85 7.11
CA LEU A 98 4.92 -11.19 8.41
C LEU A 98 3.91 -11.77 9.43
N ILE A 99 3.12 -12.79 9.07
CA ILE A 99 2.10 -13.38 9.98
C ILE A 99 2.68 -13.88 11.30
N PRO A 100 3.80 -14.63 11.34
CA PRO A 100 4.38 -15.06 12.62
C PRO A 100 4.71 -13.89 13.54
N LEU A 101 5.15 -12.76 12.97
CA LEU A 101 5.37 -11.52 13.72
C LEU A 101 4.05 -10.95 14.24
N LYS A 102 3.00 -10.95 13.41
CA LYS A 102 1.66 -10.43 13.76
C LYS A 102 0.96 -11.24 14.87
N GLU A 103 1.11 -12.56 14.87
CA GLU A 103 0.51 -13.41 15.91
C GLU A 103 1.27 -13.31 17.24
N SER A 104 2.57 -13.04 17.19
CA SER A 104 3.41 -12.86 18.37
C SER A 104 3.34 -11.46 19.00
N LEU A 105 2.94 -10.43 18.23
CA LEU A 105 2.95 -9.03 18.66
C LEU A 105 1.60 -8.35 18.39
N SER A 106 0.93 -7.85 19.42
CA SER A 106 -0.29 -7.05 19.30
C SER A 106 0.03 -5.62 18.82
N LEU A 107 0.32 -5.45 17.53
CA LEU A 107 0.58 -4.12 16.96
C LEU A 107 -0.71 -3.34 16.71
N GLN A 108 -0.75 -2.09 17.15
CA GLN A 108 -1.86 -1.16 16.96
C GLN A 108 -1.40 0.11 16.23
N LEU A 109 -2.18 0.54 15.25
CA LEU A 109 -1.95 1.80 14.53
C LEU A 109 -2.70 2.93 15.22
N TYR A 110 -2.05 4.08 15.41
CA TYR A 110 -2.69 5.25 16.03
C TYR A 110 -2.08 6.56 15.51
N PHE A 111 -2.83 7.64 15.64
CA PHE A 111 -2.33 9.00 15.42
C PHE A 111 -1.90 9.58 16.76
N ASP A 112 -0.64 9.96 16.86
CA ASP A 112 0.00 10.47 18.07
C ASP A 112 -0.03 11.99 18.07
N SER A 113 -0.75 12.58 19.03
CA SER A 113 -0.86 14.01 19.27
C SER A 113 0.02 14.51 20.42
N GLU A 114 0.62 13.61 21.22
CA GLU A 114 1.22 13.95 22.51
C GLU A 114 2.69 14.38 22.42
N PHE A 115 3.39 14.04 21.33
CA PHE A 115 4.86 14.16 21.26
C PHE A 115 5.39 15.17 20.22
N GLN A 116 4.57 16.10 19.72
CA GLN A 116 4.98 17.05 18.68
C GLN A 116 4.87 18.52 19.15
N PRO A 117 5.98 19.27 19.24
CA PRO A 117 5.97 20.70 19.57
C PRO A 117 5.15 21.56 18.58
N SER A 118 4.93 21.07 17.36
CA SER A 118 4.15 21.73 16.30
C SER A 118 2.64 21.48 16.40
N GLY A 119 2.18 20.53 17.23
CA GLY A 119 0.79 20.09 17.28
C GLY A 119 0.35 19.23 16.08
N GLU A 120 1.26 18.85 15.17
CA GLU A 120 0.94 17.97 14.04
C GLU A 120 0.88 16.51 14.50
N GLU A 121 -0.28 15.86 14.35
CA GLU A 121 -0.41 14.43 14.67
C GLU A 121 0.39 13.55 13.70
N ILE A 122 1.22 12.65 14.22
CA ILE A 122 2.00 11.70 13.41
C ILE A 122 1.42 10.30 13.53
N PHE A 123 1.36 9.60 12.40
CA PHE A 123 0.86 8.24 12.35
C PHE A 123 1.94 7.23 12.80
N ARG A 124 1.62 6.39 13.78
CA ARG A 124 2.58 5.51 14.47
C ARG A 124 2.01 4.11 14.69
N VAL A 125 2.92 3.22 15.10
CA VAL A 125 2.60 1.89 15.61
C VAL A 125 2.90 1.89 17.11
N LYS A 126 2.03 1.29 17.92
CA LYS A 126 2.29 0.94 19.31
C LYS A 126 2.07 -0.54 19.55
N MET A 127 2.77 -1.09 20.54
CA MET A 127 2.63 -2.46 20.99
C MET A 127 2.28 -2.44 22.49
N PRO A 128 1.01 -2.71 22.87
CA PRO A 128 0.63 -2.84 24.26
C PRO A 128 1.39 -4.00 24.91
N MET A 129 2.02 -3.75 26.05
CA MET A 129 2.81 -4.73 26.78
C MET A 129 2.04 -5.27 27.99
N PHE A 130 1.60 -4.37 28.86
CA PHE A 130 0.83 -4.72 30.05
C PHE A 130 0.10 -3.49 30.59
N VAL A 131 -0.90 -3.74 31.44
CA VAL A 131 -1.65 -2.71 32.15
C VAL A 131 -1.31 -2.81 33.64
N LYS A 132 -0.98 -1.68 34.27
CA LYS A 132 -0.74 -1.61 35.72
C LYS A 132 -1.62 -0.52 36.33
N GLY A 133 -2.67 -0.94 37.02
CA GLY A 133 -3.73 -0.03 37.47
C GLY A 133 -4.47 0.55 36.26
N GLU A 134 -4.57 1.87 36.19
CA GLU A 134 -5.20 2.59 35.08
C GLU A 134 -4.21 2.94 33.94
N ARG A 135 -2.93 2.57 34.06
CA ARG A 135 -1.90 2.92 33.06
C ARG A 135 -1.63 1.75 32.12
N GLU A 136 -1.79 1.98 30.83
CA GLU A 136 -1.34 1.11 29.75
C GLU A 136 0.13 1.41 29.43
N TYR A 137 0.98 0.39 29.46
CA TYR A 137 2.38 0.49 29.05
C TYR A 137 2.52 -0.06 27.64
N CYS A 138 2.97 0.79 26.71
CA CYS A 138 3.18 0.43 25.31
C CYS A 138 4.64 0.63 24.89
N LEU A 139 5.14 -0.24 24.02
CA LEU A 139 6.35 0.02 23.23
C LEU A 139 5.97 0.75 21.95
N ILE A 140 6.62 1.88 21.68
CA ILE A 140 6.39 2.69 20.47
C ILE A 140 7.70 2.70 19.67
N PRO A 141 7.81 1.89 18.60
CA PRO A 141 8.98 1.92 17.74
C PRO A 141 9.13 3.27 17.03
N GLU A 142 10.35 3.81 17.05
CA GLU A 142 10.72 5.02 16.32
C GLU A 142 12.04 4.75 15.56
N PRO A 143 12.03 4.61 14.22
CA PRO A 143 10.87 4.67 13.31
C PRO A 143 9.91 3.46 13.40
N PRO A 144 8.63 3.60 13.00
CA PRO A 144 7.57 2.59 13.23
C PRO A 144 7.74 1.28 12.47
N LEU A 145 8.43 1.30 11.33
CA LEU A 145 8.74 0.16 10.45
C LEU A 145 10.24 -0.17 10.47
N HIS A 146 10.97 0.23 11.52
CA HIS A 146 12.37 -0.13 11.68
C HIS A 146 12.53 -1.52 12.36
N ILE A 147 12.05 -2.57 11.67
CA ILE A 147 11.95 -3.95 12.16
C ILE A 147 13.02 -4.81 11.51
N PHE A 148 13.93 -5.39 12.31
CA PHE A 148 14.90 -6.37 11.82
C PHE A 148 14.30 -7.78 11.89
N SER A 149 14.20 -8.46 10.74
CA SER A 149 13.73 -9.84 10.69
C SER A 149 14.88 -10.75 10.28
N LYS A 150 15.12 -11.76 11.11
CA LYS A 150 16.05 -12.85 10.83
C LYS A 150 15.28 -14.11 10.44
N ASP A 151 15.86 -14.93 9.59
CA ASP A 151 15.35 -16.27 9.30
C ASP A 151 15.73 -17.27 10.41
N ALA A 152 15.33 -18.53 10.25
CA ALA A 152 15.65 -19.59 11.22
C ALA A 152 17.15 -19.88 11.35
N ALA A 153 17.97 -19.49 10.38
CA ALA A 153 19.42 -19.60 10.41
C ALA A 153 20.10 -18.38 11.08
N GLY A 154 19.32 -17.35 11.45
CA GLY A 154 19.83 -16.12 12.06
C GLY A 154 20.34 -15.09 11.04
N GLU A 155 20.13 -15.34 9.74
CA GLU A 155 20.50 -14.46 8.64
C GLU A 155 19.40 -13.44 8.35
N ASN A 156 19.74 -12.34 7.68
CA ASN A 156 18.74 -11.35 7.29
C ASN A 156 17.71 -11.97 6.34
N LYS A 157 16.43 -11.73 6.63
CA LYS A 157 15.31 -12.31 5.87
C LYS A 157 15.33 -11.82 4.41
N ASP A 158 15.42 -12.77 3.45
CA ASP A 158 15.30 -12.45 2.02
C ASP A 158 13.82 -12.38 1.62
N TYR A 159 13.23 -11.19 1.72
CA TYR A 159 11.83 -10.98 1.38
C TYR A 159 11.46 -11.35 -0.07
N LEU A 160 12.41 -11.37 -1.01
CA LEU A 160 12.09 -11.85 -2.36
C LEU A 160 11.84 -13.36 -2.36
N LYS A 161 12.65 -14.12 -1.62
CA LYS A 161 12.47 -15.57 -1.44
C LYS A 161 11.16 -15.87 -0.72
N GLU A 162 10.88 -15.13 0.36
CA GLU A 162 9.68 -15.31 1.19
C GLU A 162 8.39 -15.02 0.42
N VAL A 163 8.34 -13.88 -0.29
CA VAL A 163 7.19 -13.51 -1.12
C VAL A 163 6.96 -14.54 -2.23
N ARG A 164 8.03 -15.12 -2.81
CA ARG A 164 7.91 -16.23 -3.78
C ARG A 164 7.38 -17.52 -3.14
N GLY A 165 7.80 -17.83 -1.92
CA GLY A 165 7.27 -18.97 -1.16
C GLY A 165 5.76 -18.87 -0.99
N VAL A 166 5.29 -17.75 -0.43
CA VAL A 166 3.85 -17.46 -0.25
C VAL A 166 3.10 -17.49 -1.59
N ALA A 167 3.66 -16.91 -2.64
CA ALA A 167 3.04 -16.93 -3.96
C ALA A 167 2.84 -18.36 -4.47
N THR A 168 3.86 -19.22 -4.30
CA THR A 168 3.82 -20.63 -4.71
C THR A 168 2.74 -21.39 -3.93
N GLU A 169 2.66 -21.20 -2.61
CA GLU A 169 1.63 -21.80 -1.75
C GLU A 169 0.21 -21.38 -2.16
N LYS A 170 0.05 -20.16 -2.67
CA LYS A 170 -1.23 -19.65 -3.19
C LYS A 170 -1.51 -20.03 -4.65
N GLY A 171 -0.70 -20.91 -5.25
CA GLY A 171 -0.85 -21.34 -6.65
C GLY A 171 -0.48 -20.26 -7.68
N ILE A 172 0.25 -19.23 -7.28
CA ILE A 172 0.74 -18.19 -8.17
C ILE A 172 2.11 -18.61 -8.72
N GLU A 173 2.11 -19.21 -9.92
CA GLU A 173 3.34 -19.65 -10.59
C GLU A 173 4.32 -18.50 -10.88
N SER A 174 3.79 -17.31 -11.14
CA SER A 174 4.59 -16.12 -11.43
C SER A 174 3.94 -14.85 -10.90
N ILE A 175 4.54 -14.28 -9.86
CA ILE A 175 4.15 -12.96 -9.32
C ILE A 175 4.19 -11.89 -10.43
N TYR A 176 5.14 -12.00 -11.36
CA TYR A 176 5.20 -11.14 -12.54
C TYR A 176 3.93 -11.24 -13.37
N LEU A 177 3.55 -12.44 -13.82
CA LEU A 177 2.37 -12.61 -14.67
C LEU A 177 1.10 -12.19 -13.94
N TYR A 178 1.05 -12.43 -12.63
CA TYR A 178 -0.03 -11.96 -11.77
C TYR A 178 -0.16 -10.43 -11.79
N ILE A 179 0.94 -9.70 -11.55
CA ILE A 179 0.96 -8.23 -11.61
C ILE A 179 0.65 -7.72 -13.03
N LYS A 180 1.21 -8.36 -14.08
CA LYS A 180 0.95 -7.99 -15.47
C LYS A 180 -0.55 -8.14 -15.82
N GLY A 181 -1.19 -9.20 -15.33
CA GLY A 181 -2.63 -9.41 -15.49
C GLY A 181 -3.46 -8.31 -14.84
N LEU A 182 -3.10 -7.89 -13.64
CA LEU A 182 -3.77 -6.79 -12.92
C LEU A 182 -3.55 -5.43 -13.59
N ALA A 183 -2.35 -5.14 -14.09
CA ALA A 183 -2.09 -3.92 -14.85
C ALA A 183 -2.95 -3.82 -16.13
N ASN A 184 -3.29 -4.97 -16.73
CA ASN A 184 -4.16 -5.05 -17.90
C ASN A 184 -5.66 -4.87 -17.55
N GLU A 185 -6.05 -4.96 -16.28
CA GLU A 185 -7.44 -4.76 -15.82
C GLU A 185 -7.94 -3.35 -16.18
N ARG A 186 -7.07 -2.34 -16.03
CA ARG A 186 -7.35 -0.97 -16.48
C ARG A 186 -7.81 -0.91 -17.93
N ASN A 187 -7.13 -1.62 -18.82
CA ASN A 187 -7.46 -1.61 -20.25
C ASN A 187 -8.79 -2.33 -20.51
N LYS A 188 -9.08 -3.41 -19.77
CA LYS A 188 -10.32 -4.19 -19.92
C LYS A 188 -11.56 -3.41 -19.50
N VAL A 189 -11.44 -2.49 -18.54
CA VAL A 189 -12.56 -1.68 -18.04
C VAL A 189 -12.81 -0.46 -18.92
N LEU A 190 -11.77 0.06 -19.58
CA LEU A 190 -11.86 1.29 -20.38
C LEU A 190 -12.20 1.06 -21.85
N TYR A 191 -11.63 0.02 -22.45
CA TYR A 191 -11.61 -0.11 -23.89
C TYR A 191 -12.48 -1.27 -24.37
N ALA A 192 -13.20 -1.02 -25.46
CA ALA A 192 -13.85 -2.08 -26.21
C ALA A 192 -12.80 -3.10 -26.68
N SER A 193 -13.23 -4.35 -26.72
CA SER A 193 -12.49 -5.46 -27.28
C SER A 193 -13.18 -5.95 -28.55
N ASP A 194 -12.53 -6.83 -29.31
CA ASP A 194 -13.17 -7.52 -30.45
C ASP A 194 -14.43 -8.31 -30.02
N SER A 195 -14.55 -8.62 -28.72
CA SER A 195 -15.72 -9.27 -28.11
C SER A 195 -16.82 -8.33 -27.60
N GLY A 196 -16.66 -7.00 -27.71
CA GLY A 196 -17.67 -6.01 -27.32
C GLY A 196 -17.19 -4.95 -26.34
N ILE A 197 -18.13 -4.15 -25.82
CA ILE A 197 -17.86 -3.12 -24.80
C ILE A 197 -17.76 -3.74 -23.40
N PRO A 198 -16.95 -3.15 -22.49
CA PRO A 198 -16.96 -3.55 -21.09
C PRO A 198 -18.37 -3.42 -20.50
N ASN A 199 -18.76 -4.38 -19.68
CA ASN A 199 -20.05 -4.37 -18.97
C ASN A 199 -19.81 -4.78 -17.52
N VAL A 200 -20.02 -3.84 -16.61
CA VAL A 200 -19.90 -4.04 -15.17
C VAL A 200 -21.29 -3.98 -14.56
N VAL A 201 -21.82 -5.14 -14.17
CA VAL A 201 -23.17 -5.25 -13.59
C VAL A 201 -23.22 -4.75 -12.15
N ASP A 202 -22.19 -5.06 -11.35
CA ASP A 202 -22.03 -4.55 -9.99
C ASP A 202 -20.58 -4.12 -9.77
N ALA A 203 -20.38 -2.80 -9.63
CA ALA A 203 -19.07 -2.20 -9.40
C ALA A 203 -18.61 -2.35 -7.94
N THR A 204 -19.50 -2.70 -7.01
CA THR A 204 -19.24 -2.67 -5.56
C THR A 204 -18.03 -3.49 -5.13
N PRO A 205 -17.85 -4.76 -5.57
CA PRO A 205 -16.70 -5.57 -5.15
C PRO A 205 -15.36 -4.98 -5.61
N ALA A 206 -15.32 -4.46 -6.84
CA ALA A 206 -14.14 -3.82 -7.40
C ALA A 206 -13.81 -2.52 -6.65
N LEU A 207 -14.82 -1.67 -6.42
CA LEU A 207 -14.66 -0.44 -5.64
C LEU A 207 -14.15 -0.73 -4.22
N GLN A 208 -14.68 -1.74 -3.54
CA GLN A 208 -14.19 -2.15 -2.21
C GLN A 208 -12.74 -2.62 -2.26
N ARG A 209 -12.38 -3.47 -3.23
CA ARG A 209 -11.00 -3.95 -3.41
C ARG A 209 -10.02 -2.80 -3.62
N HIS A 210 -10.32 -1.89 -4.54
CA HIS A 210 -9.44 -0.75 -4.84
C HIS A 210 -9.42 0.29 -3.72
N THR A 211 -10.54 0.50 -3.01
CA THR A 211 -10.58 1.33 -1.79
C THR A 211 -9.65 0.76 -0.72
N ASN A 212 -9.71 -0.56 -0.46
CA ASN A 212 -8.85 -1.22 0.51
C ASN A 212 -7.37 -1.14 0.11
N ALA A 213 -7.07 -1.26 -1.18
CA ALA A 213 -5.72 -1.10 -1.71
C ALA A 213 -5.17 0.32 -1.53
N ALA A 214 -5.99 1.33 -1.86
CA ALA A 214 -5.65 2.73 -1.63
C ALA A 214 -5.41 3.02 -0.13
N MET A 215 -6.27 2.49 0.75
CA MET A 215 -6.08 2.63 2.21
C MET A 215 -4.76 2.04 2.66
N LEU A 216 -4.43 0.81 2.26
CA LEU A 216 -3.16 0.17 2.62
C LEU A 216 -1.96 1.00 2.16
N ASN A 217 -1.99 1.48 0.92
CA ASN A 217 -0.92 2.30 0.36
C ASN A 217 -0.76 3.63 1.13
N LEU A 218 -1.86 4.32 1.46
CA LEU A 218 -1.84 5.58 2.21
C LEU A 218 -1.45 5.39 3.68
N THR A 219 -1.85 4.27 4.30
CA THR A 219 -1.39 3.88 5.65
C THR A 219 0.13 3.72 5.66
N ILE A 220 0.70 2.97 4.72
CA ILE A 220 2.17 2.78 4.65
C ILE A 220 2.87 4.10 4.29
N TYR A 221 2.29 4.89 3.39
CA TYR A 221 2.77 6.24 3.09
C TYR A 221 2.91 7.09 4.35
N LEU A 222 1.88 7.13 5.21
CA LEU A 222 1.92 7.87 6.48
C LEU A 222 2.89 7.30 7.51
N LEU A 223 3.20 6.01 7.47
CA LEU A 223 4.23 5.40 8.32
C LEU A 223 5.66 5.65 7.82
N ILE A 224 5.84 6.11 6.58
CA ILE A 224 7.15 6.37 5.97
C ILE A 224 7.42 7.87 5.84
N GLU A 225 6.44 8.62 5.34
CA GLU A 225 6.59 10.03 4.96
C GLU A 225 7.18 10.88 6.08
N PRO A 226 6.69 10.85 7.34
CA PRO A 226 7.18 11.76 8.37
C PRO A 226 8.49 11.29 9.02
N HIS A 227 8.84 10.00 8.87
CA HIS A 227 9.97 9.39 9.56
C HIS A 227 11.26 9.36 8.72
N LYS A 228 12.39 9.10 9.38
CA LYS A 228 13.65 8.79 8.70
C LYS A 228 13.55 7.45 7.97
N ARG A 229 14.52 7.16 7.11
CA ARG A 229 14.63 5.89 6.38
C ARG A 229 14.60 4.70 7.36
N GLN A 230 13.88 3.64 6.98
CA GLN A 230 13.57 2.47 7.80
C GLN A 230 14.00 1.21 7.07
N ASN A 231 14.28 0.12 7.77
CA ASN A 231 14.84 -1.10 7.14
C ASN A 231 13.76 -1.94 6.43
N LEU A 232 12.59 -2.19 7.01
CA LEU A 232 11.55 -3.00 6.37
C LEU A 232 11.09 -2.41 5.02
N PRO A 233 10.80 -1.10 4.89
CA PRO A 233 10.48 -0.52 3.59
C PRO A 233 11.65 -0.59 2.60
N GLN A 234 12.91 -0.55 3.08
CA GLN A 234 14.08 -0.70 2.21
C GLN A 234 14.17 -2.11 1.63
N GLU A 235 14.02 -3.13 2.47
CA GLU A 235 14.10 -4.52 2.07
C GLU A 235 12.91 -4.90 1.17
N ALA A 236 11.71 -4.43 1.52
CA ALA A 236 10.51 -4.56 0.71
C ALA A 236 10.67 -3.91 -0.67
N LEU A 237 11.21 -2.68 -0.73
CA LEU A 237 11.49 -2.00 -2.01
C LEU A 237 12.49 -2.78 -2.86
N ASN A 238 13.55 -3.31 -2.26
CA ASN A 238 14.54 -4.12 -2.99
C ASN A 238 13.91 -5.39 -3.58
N ALA A 239 13.06 -6.08 -2.83
CA ALA A 239 12.33 -7.24 -3.33
C ALA A 239 11.34 -6.85 -4.44
N PHE A 240 10.61 -5.75 -4.26
CA PHE A 240 9.64 -5.24 -5.23
C PHE A 240 10.29 -4.89 -6.57
N ILE A 241 11.41 -4.16 -6.57
CA ILE A 241 12.15 -3.83 -7.79
C ILE A 241 12.62 -5.09 -8.51
N LYS A 242 13.13 -6.11 -7.80
CA LYS A 242 13.53 -7.38 -8.42
C LYS A 242 12.36 -8.16 -9.04
N VAL A 243 11.15 -8.04 -8.47
CA VAL A 243 9.94 -8.60 -9.09
C VAL A 243 9.60 -7.83 -10.36
N LEU A 244 9.76 -6.49 -10.33
CA LEU A 244 9.47 -5.61 -11.46
C LEU A 244 10.47 -5.72 -12.62
N ASP A 245 11.76 -5.90 -12.35
CA ASP A 245 12.78 -6.06 -13.42
C ASP A 245 12.47 -7.26 -14.32
N ARG A 246 11.99 -8.36 -13.72
CA ARG A 246 11.57 -9.55 -14.48
C ARG A 246 10.34 -9.30 -15.37
N ILE A 247 9.56 -8.25 -15.10
CA ILE A 247 8.45 -7.82 -15.95
C ILE A 247 8.98 -7.19 -17.23
N GLU A 248 10.05 -6.40 -17.11
CA GLU A 248 10.65 -5.69 -18.23
C GLU A 248 11.48 -6.62 -19.12
N GLU A 249 12.17 -7.62 -18.56
CA GLU A 249 12.98 -8.58 -19.33
C GLU A 249 12.17 -9.49 -20.28
N LYS A 250 10.87 -9.65 -20.04
CA LYS A 250 9.97 -10.56 -20.80
C LYS A 250 8.92 -9.84 -21.65
N CYS A 251 9.02 -8.52 -21.77
CA CYS A 251 8.20 -7.70 -22.67
C CYS A 251 9.06 -7.22 -23.85
#